data_AF-A0A3S0VEP0-F1
#
_entry.id   AF-A0A3S0VEP0-F1
#
_cell.length_a   1.000
_cell.length_b   1.000
_cell.length_c   1.000
_cell.angle_alpha   90.00
_cell.angle_beta   90.00
_cell.angle_gamma   90.00
#
_symmetry.space_group_name_H-M   'P 1'
#
loop_
_entity.id
_entity.type
_entity.pdbx_description
1 polymer ?
#
loop_
_entity_poly.entity_id
_entity_poly.type
_entity_poly.pdbx_seq_one_letter_code
_entity_poly.pdbx_strand_id
1 'polypeptide(L)'
;MPLLHHEPPARIDDLDSLLGIAMAMEAEAVRRYGQLAALMERRGEAATAATFHGLRAEEEKHTDAVDRWATALGRAAPDEVSFLWVLPPDIALSWDDLLDRTRLTPYQALSLAVVNEQRAFAFYSHIAAGTGNDTVRGHAETLAREELQHAALLRRERRKAFHRDHGGAETPVRVDSSAALDRIAQTLLSAAATEHAALSRQLAASGNAAGSALLGQIALEEESLANSGQPTIPATTPPAAAGAMEPWPAAIAIAERLAERFADIAATATDEAVLGRALSLQETAILHLTRLTTHQA
;
A
#
# COMPACT_ATOMS: atom_id res chain seq x y z
N MET A 1 6.57 -14.10 -9.32
CA MET A 1 5.65 -15.21 -8.97
C MET A 1 4.30 -14.88 -9.56
N PRO A 2 3.69 -15.75 -10.36
CA PRO A 2 2.34 -15.51 -10.89
C PRO A 2 1.33 -15.41 -9.73
N LEU A 3 0.35 -14.51 -9.85
CA LEU A 3 -0.67 -14.30 -8.80
C LEU A 3 -1.70 -15.44 -8.77
N LEU A 4 -1.99 -16.02 -9.93
CA LEU A 4 -2.83 -17.21 -10.08
C LEU A 4 -1.96 -18.32 -10.70
N HIS A 5 -1.90 -19.51 -10.10
CA HIS A 5 -1.19 -20.66 -10.71
C HIS A 5 -2.10 -21.50 -11.60
N HIS A 6 -3.41 -21.33 -11.48
CA HIS A 6 -4.44 -21.95 -12.31
C HIS A 6 -5.44 -20.91 -12.77
N GLU A 7 -5.82 -20.94 -14.05
CA GLU A 7 -6.98 -20.18 -14.53
C GLU A 7 -8.26 -20.75 -13.89
N PRO A 8 -9.23 -19.89 -13.51
CA PRO A 8 -10.54 -20.33 -13.06
C PRO A 8 -11.13 -21.34 -14.05
N PRO A 9 -11.57 -22.53 -13.60
CA PRO A 9 -11.82 -23.68 -14.47
C PRO A 9 -13.03 -23.53 -15.40
N ALA A 10 -13.87 -22.51 -15.19
CA ALA A 10 -15.01 -22.19 -16.04
C ALA A 10 -15.27 -20.69 -16.10
N ARG A 11 -15.80 -20.24 -17.24
CA ARG A 11 -16.22 -18.85 -17.44
C ARG A 11 -17.46 -18.57 -16.58
N ILE A 12 -17.38 -17.55 -15.74
CA ILE A 12 -18.49 -17.11 -14.88
C ILE A 12 -19.35 -16.13 -15.68
N ASP A 13 -20.53 -16.57 -16.12
CA ASP A 13 -21.43 -15.80 -16.99
C ASP A 13 -22.77 -15.45 -16.33
N ASP A 14 -23.03 -15.98 -15.15
CA ASP A 14 -24.26 -15.77 -14.41
C ASP A 14 -23.99 -15.19 -13.02
N LEU A 15 -25.00 -14.50 -12.51
CA LEU A 15 -24.91 -13.77 -11.25
C LEU A 15 -24.89 -14.71 -10.04
N ASP A 16 -25.45 -15.92 -10.14
CA ASP A 16 -25.46 -16.87 -9.02
C ASP A 16 -24.08 -17.38 -8.69
N SER A 17 -23.37 -17.78 -9.74
CA SER A 17 -21.98 -18.19 -9.64
C SER A 17 -21.13 -17.06 -9.06
N LEU A 18 -21.29 -15.81 -9.52
CA LEU A 18 -20.54 -14.67 -8.97
C LEU A 18 -20.86 -14.42 -7.49
N LEU A 19 -22.15 -14.41 -7.12
CA LEU A 19 -22.59 -14.19 -5.73
C LEU A 19 -22.08 -15.26 -4.78
N GLY A 20 -22.14 -16.52 -5.20
CA GLY A 20 -21.65 -17.63 -4.40
C GLY A 20 -20.13 -17.56 -4.19
N ILE A 21 -19.39 -17.19 -5.23
CA ILE A 21 -17.94 -16.97 -5.12
C ILE A 21 -17.63 -15.80 -4.19
N ALA A 22 -18.35 -14.67 -4.33
CA ALA A 22 -18.20 -13.52 -3.45
C ALA A 22 -18.44 -13.92 -2.00
N MET A 23 -19.59 -14.54 -1.68
CA MET A 23 -19.90 -14.99 -0.31
C MET A 23 -18.78 -15.84 0.30
N ALA A 24 -18.23 -16.77 -0.49
CA ALA A 24 -17.18 -17.65 0.00
C ALA A 24 -15.83 -16.95 0.20
N MET A 25 -15.48 -16.02 -0.68
CA MET A 25 -14.29 -15.19 -0.53
C MET A 25 -14.39 -14.31 0.71
N GLU A 26 -15.53 -13.64 0.90
CA GLU A 26 -15.80 -12.77 2.04
C GLU A 26 -15.79 -13.54 3.36
N ALA A 27 -16.50 -14.68 3.44
CA ALA A 27 -16.51 -15.52 4.64
C ALA A 27 -15.11 -16.04 5.01
N GLU A 28 -14.32 -16.41 4.00
CA GLU A 28 -12.93 -16.83 4.21
C GLU A 28 -12.03 -15.66 4.64
N ALA A 29 -12.26 -14.45 4.12
CA ALA A 29 -11.57 -13.24 4.54
C ALA A 29 -11.90 -12.87 6.00
N VAL A 30 -13.19 -12.92 6.41
CA VAL A 30 -13.62 -12.76 7.80
C VAL A 30 -12.86 -13.72 8.73
N ARG A 31 -12.80 -15.00 8.36
CA ARG A 31 -12.11 -16.03 9.14
C ARG A 31 -10.61 -15.71 9.27
N ARG A 32 -9.94 -15.43 8.15
CA ARG A 32 -8.49 -15.20 8.11
C ARG A 32 -8.07 -13.92 8.83
N TYR A 33 -8.82 -12.83 8.63
CA TYR A 33 -8.58 -11.59 9.35
C TYR A 33 -8.82 -11.74 10.85
N GLY A 34 -9.85 -12.49 11.25
CA GLY A 34 -10.04 -12.87 12.66
C GLY A 34 -8.85 -13.65 13.25
N GLN A 35 -8.30 -14.62 12.51
CA GLN A 35 -7.13 -15.39 12.93
C GLN A 35 -5.87 -14.53 13.06
N LEU A 36 -5.62 -13.65 12.08
CA LEU A 36 -4.49 -12.72 12.11
C LEU A 36 -4.61 -11.68 13.23
N ALA A 37 -5.80 -11.11 13.43
CA ALA A 37 -6.07 -10.17 14.52
C ALA A 37 -5.75 -10.83 15.87
N ALA A 38 -6.31 -12.01 16.13
CA ALA A 38 -6.06 -12.75 17.37
C ALA A 38 -4.58 -13.13 17.54
N LEU A 39 -3.87 -13.47 16.45
CA LEU A 39 -2.43 -13.74 16.50
C LEU A 39 -1.63 -12.49 16.90
N MET A 40 -1.94 -11.33 16.30
CA MET A 40 -1.27 -10.07 16.61
C MET A 40 -1.55 -9.62 18.05
N GLU A 41 -2.78 -9.80 18.55
CA GLU A 41 -3.14 -9.53 19.95
C GLU A 41 -2.32 -10.36 20.94
N ARG A 42 -2.21 -11.68 20.71
CA ARG A 42 -1.40 -12.57 21.55
C ARG A 42 0.08 -12.17 21.60
N ARG A 43 0.54 -11.43 20.59
CA ARG A 43 1.92 -10.92 20.49
C ARG A 43 2.09 -9.50 21.02
N GLY A 44 1.02 -8.84 21.46
CA GLY A 44 1.05 -7.45 21.92
C GLY A 44 1.09 -6.42 20.79
N GLU A 45 0.85 -6.83 19.54
CA GLU A 45 0.93 -5.98 18.35
C GLU A 45 -0.41 -5.28 18.09
N ALA A 46 -0.83 -4.44 19.05
CA ALA A 46 -2.17 -3.85 19.08
C ALA A 46 -2.56 -3.05 17.84
N ALA A 47 -1.61 -2.31 17.25
CA ALA A 47 -1.88 -1.52 16.04
C ALA A 47 -2.20 -2.41 14.83
N THR A 48 -1.42 -3.47 14.62
CA THR A 48 -1.64 -4.41 13.52
C THR A 48 -2.89 -5.27 13.76
N ALA A 49 -3.16 -5.65 15.01
CA ALA A 49 -4.42 -6.30 15.37
C ALA A 49 -5.63 -5.44 15.02
N ALA A 50 -5.60 -4.14 15.35
CA ALA A 50 -6.68 -3.21 15.04
C ALA A 50 -6.92 -3.08 13.52
N THR A 51 -5.86 -3.09 12.70
CA THR A 51 -6.00 -3.13 11.24
C THR A 51 -6.79 -4.36 10.78
N PHE A 52 -6.45 -5.55 11.28
CA PHE A 52 -7.14 -6.78 10.89
C PHE A 52 -8.58 -6.85 11.42
N HIS A 53 -8.87 -6.28 12.60
CA HIS A 53 -10.25 -6.13 13.08
C HIS A 53 -11.07 -5.20 12.19
N GLY A 54 -10.46 -4.10 11.71
CA GLY A 54 -11.10 -3.18 10.78
C GLY A 54 -11.50 -3.87 9.48
N LEU A 55 -10.56 -4.59 8.86
CA LEU A 55 -10.81 -5.38 7.64
C LEU A 55 -11.87 -6.45 7.87
N ARG A 56 -11.76 -7.25 8.94
CA ARG A 56 -12.77 -8.25 9.28
C ARG A 56 -14.18 -7.64 9.38
N ALA A 57 -14.31 -6.49 10.03
CA ALA A 57 -15.60 -5.82 10.18
C ALA A 57 -16.12 -5.21 8.87
N GLU A 58 -15.25 -4.97 7.88
CA GLU A 58 -15.62 -4.60 6.52
C GLU A 58 -16.16 -5.82 5.76
N GLU A 59 -15.44 -6.94 5.78
CA GLU A 59 -15.88 -8.19 5.14
C GLU A 59 -17.17 -8.75 5.75
N GLU A 60 -17.39 -8.61 7.07
CA GLU A 60 -18.67 -8.98 7.70
C GLU A 60 -19.83 -8.17 7.08
N LYS A 61 -19.63 -6.88 6.76
CA LYS A 61 -20.65 -6.08 6.06
C LYS A 61 -20.83 -6.53 4.62
N HIS A 62 -19.77 -6.99 3.96
CA HIS A 62 -19.86 -7.54 2.61
C HIS A 62 -20.67 -8.83 2.60
N THR A 63 -20.44 -9.76 3.55
CA THR A 63 -21.27 -10.97 3.69
C THR A 63 -22.76 -10.62 3.89
N ASP A 64 -23.08 -9.64 4.76
CA ASP A 64 -24.45 -9.14 4.93
C ASP A 64 -25.04 -8.51 3.65
N ALA A 65 -24.21 -7.83 2.86
CA ALA A 65 -24.63 -7.24 1.59
C ALA A 65 -24.93 -8.31 0.53
N VAL A 66 -24.08 -9.33 0.42
CA VAL A 66 -24.28 -10.46 -0.50
C VAL A 66 -25.50 -11.28 -0.11
N ASP A 67 -25.74 -11.53 1.18
CA ASP A 67 -26.91 -12.27 1.67
C ASP A 67 -28.23 -11.52 1.39
N ARG A 68 -28.25 -10.20 1.64
CA ARG A 68 -29.41 -9.35 1.27
C ARG A 68 -29.66 -9.35 -0.23
N TRP A 69 -28.61 -9.36 -1.03
CA TRP A 69 -28.72 -9.39 -2.48
C TRP A 69 -29.23 -10.74 -2.99
N ALA A 70 -28.72 -11.86 -2.47
CA ALA A 70 -29.23 -13.20 -2.76
C ALA A 70 -30.72 -13.33 -2.40
N THR A 71 -31.11 -12.81 -1.23
CA THR A 71 -32.50 -12.77 -0.77
C THR A 71 -33.38 -11.94 -1.71
N ALA A 72 -32.92 -10.76 -2.15
CA ALA A 72 -33.66 -9.89 -3.05
C ALA A 72 -33.90 -10.53 -4.44
N LEU A 73 -33.02 -11.44 -4.86
CA LEU A 73 -33.16 -12.22 -6.09
C LEU A 73 -34.03 -13.47 -5.93
N GLY A 74 -34.54 -13.74 -4.71
CA GLY A 74 -35.34 -14.92 -4.40
C GLY A 74 -34.53 -16.22 -4.41
N ARG A 75 -33.23 -16.13 -4.10
CA ARG A 75 -32.29 -17.25 -4.22
C ARG A 75 -31.85 -17.75 -2.85
N ALA A 76 -31.57 -19.04 -2.76
CA ALA A 76 -31.03 -19.64 -1.54
C ALA A 76 -29.61 -19.15 -1.29
N ALA A 77 -29.23 -19.00 -0.02
CA ALA A 77 -27.87 -18.70 0.34
C ALA A 77 -26.91 -19.76 -0.25
N PRO A 78 -25.76 -19.36 -0.80
CA PRO A 78 -24.79 -20.28 -1.36
C PRO A 78 -24.24 -21.23 -0.27
N ASP A 79 -24.14 -22.54 -0.54
CA ASP A 79 -23.63 -23.55 0.40
C ASP A 79 -22.10 -23.49 0.57
N GLU A 80 -21.59 -23.07 1.74
CA GLU A 80 -20.17 -22.77 2.04
C GLU A 80 -19.17 -23.85 1.56
N VAL A 81 -19.52 -25.13 1.70
CA VAL A 81 -18.63 -26.27 1.37
C VAL A 81 -18.42 -26.42 -0.13
N SER A 82 -19.42 -26.08 -0.95
CA SER A 82 -19.31 -26.11 -2.41
C SER A 82 -18.35 -25.03 -2.92
N PHE A 83 -18.20 -23.92 -2.20
CA PHE A 83 -17.41 -22.78 -2.67
C PHE A 83 -15.96 -22.79 -2.21
N LEU A 84 -15.63 -23.49 -1.11
CA LEU A 84 -14.24 -23.85 -0.79
C LEU A 84 -13.55 -24.59 -1.94
N TRP A 85 -14.32 -25.33 -2.76
CA TRP A 85 -13.85 -26.00 -3.98
C TRP A 85 -13.73 -25.07 -5.21
N VAL A 86 -14.35 -23.89 -5.17
CA VAL A 86 -14.32 -22.88 -6.26
C VAL A 86 -13.25 -21.81 -6.01
N LEU A 87 -12.88 -21.57 -4.76
CA LEU A 87 -11.75 -20.72 -4.42
C LEU A 87 -10.44 -21.36 -4.97
N PRO A 88 -9.59 -20.62 -5.70
CA PRO A 88 -8.32 -21.15 -6.19
C PRO A 88 -7.52 -21.84 -5.07
N PRO A 89 -7.11 -23.12 -5.23
CA PRO A 89 -6.42 -23.89 -4.18
C PRO A 89 -5.19 -23.19 -3.59
N ASP A 90 -4.50 -22.36 -4.39
CA ASP A 90 -3.36 -21.55 -3.98
C ASP A 90 -3.71 -20.51 -2.90
N ILE A 91 -4.95 -20.00 -2.95
CA ILE A 91 -5.49 -19.07 -1.96
C ILE A 91 -5.80 -19.83 -0.67
N ALA A 92 -6.28 -21.07 -0.71
CA ALA A 92 -6.62 -21.86 0.48
C ALA A 92 -5.37 -22.44 1.19
N LEU A 93 -4.50 -23.15 0.46
CA LEU A 93 -3.37 -23.91 1.01
C LEU A 93 -2.29 -23.02 1.66
N SER A 94 -2.10 -21.79 1.17
CA SER A 94 -1.05 -20.91 1.69
C SER A 94 -1.30 -20.39 3.11
N TRP A 95 -2.51 -20.51 3.68
CA TRP A 95 -2.83 -19.92 4.98
C TRP A 95 -2.59 -20.84 6.16
N ASP A 96 -3.09 -22.07 6.07
CA ASP A 96 -3.05 -23.01 7.19
C ASP A 96 -1.60 -23.42 7.53
N ASP A 97 -0.77 -23.69 6.51
CA ASP A 97 0.67 -23.98 6.64
C ASP A 97 1.49 -22.81 7.26
N LEU A 98 0.95 -21.59 7.22
CA LEU A 98 1.64 -20.37 7.65
C LEU A 98 1.26 -19.94 9.06
N LEU A 99 -0.01 -20.12 9.47
CA LEU A 99 -0.45 -19.89 10.85
C LEU A 99 0.21 -20.85 11.85
N ASP A 100 0.54 -22.06 11.40
CA ASP A 100 1.29 -23.04 12.19
C ASP A 100 2.76 -22.62 12.45
N ARG A 101 3.26 -21.58 11.77
CA ARG A 101 4.61 -21.04 12.01
C ARG A 101 4.58 -20.04 13.16
N THR A 102 5.22 -20.40 14.28
CA THR A 102 5.33 -19.64 15.53
C THR A 102 6.03 -18.25 15.44
N ARG A 103 6.33 -17.75 14.24
CA ARG A 103 7.23 -16.59 14.02
C ARG A 103 6.71 -15.48 13.12
N LEU A 104 5.43 -15.47 12.72
CA LEU A 104 4.90 -14.36 11.90
C LEU A 104 5.01 -13.00 12.61
N THR A 105 5.86 -12.12 12.09
CA THR A 105 5.97 -10.71 12.51
C THR A 105 4.81 -9.89 11.94
N PRO A 106 4.52 -8.67 12.46
CA PRO A 106 3.54 -7.77 11.85
C PRO A 106 3.76 -7.55 10.35
N TYR A 107 5.03 -7.31 9.95
CA TYR A 107 5.40 -7.18 8.55
C TYR A 107 5.04 -8.42 7.72
N GLN A 108 5.32 -9.62 8.23
CA GLN A 108 5.03 -10.87 7.52
C GLN A 108 3.53 -11.15 7.44
N ALA A 109 2.78 -10.92 8.52
CA ALA A 109 1.33 -11.04 8.55
C ALA A 109 0.66 -10.10 7.52
N LEU A 110 1.09 -8.84 7.50
CA LEU A 110 0.58 -7.87 6.53
C LEU A 110 1.03 -8.19 5.10
N SER A 111 2.23 -8.72 4.90
CA SER A 111 2.70 -9.19 3.59
C SER A 111 1.83 -10.33 3.05
N LEU A 112 1.45 -11.28 3.90
CA LEU A 112 0.56 -12.36 3.54
C LEU A 112 -0.82 -11.83 3.16
N ALA A 113 -1.39 -10.94 3.97
CA ALA A 113 -2.67 -10.32 3.69
C ALA A 113 -2.67 -9.58 2.33
N VAL A 114 -1.63 -8.78 2.04
CA VAL A 114 -1.47 -8.11 0.73
C VAL A 114 -1.50 -9.10 -0.44
N VAL A 115 -0.81 -10.24 -0.31
CA VAL A 115 -0.79 -11.24 -1.40
C VAL A 115 -2.19 -11.80 -1.65
N ASN A 116 -2.99 -12.02 -0.61
CA ASN A 116 -4.33 -12.57 -0.77
C ASN A 116 -5.28 -11.57 -1.39
N GLU A 117 -5.22 -10.30 -1.01
CA GLU A 117 -5.96 -9.23 -1.68
C GLU A 117 -5.57 -9.09 -3.15
N GLN A 118 -4.28 -9.20 -3.47
CA GLN A 118 -3.83 -9.18 -4.87
C GLN A 118 -4.36 -10.37 -5.67
N ARG A 119 -4.50 -11.54 -5.03
CA ARG A 119 -5.06 -12.74 -5.65
C ARG A 119 -6.56 -12.58 -5.89
N ALA A 120 -7.29 -12.05 -4.92
CA ALA A 120 -8.71 -11.74 -5.04
C ALA A 120 -8.97 -10.72 -6.16
N PHE A 121 -8.21 -9.61 -6.17
CA PHE A 121 -8.22 -8.63 -7.26
C PHE A 121 -7.97 -9.28 -8.64
N ALA A 122 -6.91 -10.09 -8.77
CA ALA A 122 -6.57 -10.75 -10.03
C ALA A 122 -7.69 -11.71 -10.47
N PHE A 123 -8.29 -12.43 -9.53
CA PHE A 123 -9.37 -13.36 -9.78
C PHE A 123 -10.65 -12.65 -10.28
N TYR A 124 -11.11 -11.60 -9.60
CA TYR A 124 -12.26 -10.82 -10.07
C TYR A 124 -11.99 -10.10 -11.38
N SER A 125 -10.76 -9.60 -11.58
CA SER A 125 -10.34 -9.02 -12.87
C SER A 125 -10.39 -10.05 -14.00
N HIS A 126 -10.03 -11.30 -13.72
CA HIS A 126 -10.14 -12.39 -14.69
C HIS A 126 -11.61 -12.70 -15.03
N ILE A 127 -12.50 -12.76 -14.04
CA ILE A 127 -13.94 -12.92 -14.28
C ILE A 127 -14.47 -11.79 -15.16
N ALA A 128 -14.16 -10.54 -14.80
CA ALA A 128 -14.58 -9.36 -15.55
C ALA A 128 -14.08 -9.39 -16.99
N ALA A 129 -12.85 -9.85 -17.23
CA ALA A 129 -12.30 -9.95 -18.58
C ALA A 129 -12.92 -11.10 -19.41
N GLY A 130 -13.24 -12.23 -18.76
CA GLY A 130 -13.70 -13.45 -19.44
C GLY A 130 -15.20 -13.51 -19.71
N THR A 131 -16.02 -12.88 -18.87
CA THR A 131 -17.49 -13.00 -18.94
C THR A 131 -18.09 -12.38 -20.21
N GLY A 132 -19.16 -12.96 -20.73
CA GLY A 132 -19.97 -12.38 -21.82
C GLY A 132 -21.15 -11.55 -21.32
N ASN A 133 -21.37 -11.49 -20.01
CA ASN A 133 -22.51 -10.82 -19.40
C ASN A 133 -22.09 -9.50 -18.76
N ASP A 134 -22.60 -8.38 -19.27
CA ASP A 134 -22.21 -7.04 -18.81
C ASP A 134 -22.60 -6.77 -17.35
N THR A 135 -23.66 -7.41 -16.84
CA THR A 135 -24.03 -7.29 -15.43
C THR A 135 -23.00 -7.98 -14.54
N VAL A 136 -22.60 -9.21 -14.88
CA VAL A 136 -21.53 -9.94 -14.16
C VAL A 136 -20.22 -9.18 -14.25
N ARG A 137 -19.91 -8.60 -15.41
CA ARG A 137 -18.71 -7.78 -15.60
C ARG A 137 -18.66 -6.61 -14.63
N GLY A 138 -19.71 -5.78 -14.58
CA GLY A 138 -19.75 -4.60 -13.71
C GLY A 138 -19.66 -4.93 -12.22
N HIS A 139 -20.26 -6.06 -11.80
CA HIS A 139 -20.12 -6.52 -10.41
C HIS A 139 -18.73 -7.06 -10.10
N ALA A 140 -18.14 -7.86 -11.00
CA ALA A 140 -16.77 -8.34 -10.84
C ALA A 140 -15.75 -7.19 -10.81
N GLU A 141 -15.93 -6.15 -11.64
CA GLU A 141 -15.09 -4.94 -11.60
C GLU A 141 -15.23 -4.17 -10.28
N THR A 142 -16.43 -4.17 -9.68
CA THR A 142 -16.67 -3.53 -8.38
C THR A 142 -15.94 -4.27 -7.27
N LEU A 143 -16.09 -5.60 -7.21
CA LEU A 143 -15.38 -6.45 -6.27
C LEU A 143 -13.85 -6.31 -6.45
N ALA A 144 -13.35 -6.37 -7.68
CA ALA A 144 -11.92 -6.17 -7.95
C ALA A 144 -11.41 -4.81 -7.40
N ARG A 145 -12.18 -3.74 -7.56
CA ARG A 145 -11.83 -2.42 -7.06
C ARG A 145 -11.79 -2.37 -5.53
N GLU A 146 -12.68 -3.07 -4.85
CA GLU A 146 -12.69 -3.20 -3.38
C GLU A 146 -11.42 -3.91 -2.89
N GLU A 147 -11.06 -5.06 -3.48
CA GLU A 147 -9.83 -5.78 -3.11
C GLU A 147 -8.55 -4.96 -3.38
N LEU A 148 -8.57 -4.09 -4.38
CA LEU A 148 -7.45 -3.18 -4.63
C LEU A 148 -7.32 -2.13 -3.52
N GLN A 149 -8.43 -1.66 -2.95
CA GLN A 149 -8.44 -0.74 -1.80
C GLN A 149 -7.91 -1.44 -0.55
N HIS A 150 -8.35 -2.68 -0.27
CA HIS A 150 -7.81 -3.51 0.80
C HIS A 150 -6.30 -3.74 0.64
N ALA A 151 -5.84 -4.12 -0.55
CA ALA A 151 -4.41 -4.29 -0.84
C ALA A 151 -3.60 -3.01 -0.61
N ALA A 152 -4.16 -1.84 -0.97
CA ALA A 152 -3.50 -0.55 -0.76
C ALA A 152 -3.36 -0.23 0.73
N LEU A 153 -4.43 -0.40 1.52
CA LEU A 153 -4.43 -0.24 2.98
C LEU A 153 -3.37 -1.16 3.62
N LEU A 154 -3.40 -2.44 3.30
CA LEU A 154 -2.48 -3.43 3.87
C LEU A 154 -1.02 -3.16 3.49
N ARG A 155 -0.74 -2.72 2.26
CA ARG A 155 0.63 -2.32 1.86
C ARG A 155 1.12 -1.13 2.67
N ARG A 156 0.24 -0.17 2.99
CA ARG A 156 0.58 0.97 3.85
C ARG A 156 0.90 0.52 5.27
N GLU A 157 0.03 -0.29 5.87
CA GLU A 157 0.29 -0.82 7.21
C GLU A 157 1.55 -1.69 7.24
N ARG A 158 1.81 -2.48 6.18
CA ARG A 158 3.05 -3.26 6.03
C ARG A 158 4.29 -2.38 6.07
N ARG A 159 4.28 -1.24 5.37
CA ARG A 159 5.39 -0.28 5.39
C ARG A 159 5.58 0.32 6.77
N LYS A 160 4.50 0.71 7.46
CA LYS A 160 4.59 1.19 8.86
C LYS A 160 5.19 0.14 9.79
N ALA A 161 4.79 -1.13 9.64
CA ALA A 161 5.37 -2.24 10.40
C ALA A 161 6.87 -2.39 10.12
N PHE A 162 7.28 -2.33 8.84
CA PHE A 162 8.68 -2.32 8.45
C PHE A 162 9.47 -1.20 9.14
N HIS A 163 8.96 0.04 9.10
CA HIS A 163 9.63 1.19 9.71
C HIS A 163 9.65 1.14 11.24
N ARG A 164 8.62 0.60 11.90
CA ARG A 164 8.64 0.35 13.34
C ARG A 164 9.76 -0.63 13.71
N ASP A 165 9.88 -1.72 12.96
CA ASP A 165 10.92 -2.73 13.16
C ASP A 165 12.33 -2.19 12.89
N HIS A 166 12.43 -1.11 12.07
CA HIS A 166 13.69 -0.46 11.68
C HIS A 166 13.90 0.95 12.29
N GLY A 167 13.09 1.35 13.29
CA GLY A 167 13.35 2.52 14.15
C GLY A 167 12.78 3.89 13.74
N GLY A 168 11.76 3.99 12.88
CA GLY A 168 11.32 5.27 12.29
C GLY A 168 9.81 5.54 12.23
N ALA A 169 9.05 5.37 13.31
CA ALA A 169 7.59 5.64 13.29
C ALA A 169 7.22 7.04 13.82
N GLU A 170 7.11 8.03 12.93
CA GLU A 170 6.33 9.25 13.20
C GLU A 170 4.84 8.99 12.94
N THR A 171 3.97 9.51 13.82
CA THR A 171 2.52 9.36 13.67
C THR A 171 2.03 10.28 12.54
N PRO A 172 1.24 9.80 11.55
CA PRO A 172 0.82 10.63 10.44
C PRO A 172 -0.07 11.80 10.90
N VAL A 173 0.43 13.03 10.78
CA VAL A 173 -0.37 14.25 10.96
C VAL A 173 -1.33 14.38 9.79
N ARG A 174 -2.62 14.57 10.07
CA ARG A 174 -3.68 14.82 9.06
C ARG A 174 -3.45 16.20 8.42
N VAL A 175 -3.57 16.27 7.09
CA VAL A 175 -3.34 17.50 6.33
C VAL A 175 -4.66 17.97 5.71
N ASP A 176 -5.27 18.98 6.34
CA ASP A 176 -6.65 19.39 6.03
C ASP A 176 -6.76 20.57 5.05
N SER A 177 -5.65 21.09 4.51
CA SER A 177 -5.67 22.21 3.54
C SER A 177 -4.43 22.26 2.65
N SER A 178 -4.55 22.85 1.46
CA SER A 178 -3.41 23.06 0.54
C SER A 178 -2.30 23.89 1.19
N ALA A 179 -2.63 24.93 1.94
CA ALA A 179 -1.63 25.74 2.65
C ALA A 179 -0.87 24.94 3.74
N ALA A 180 -1.53 23.97 4.38
CA ALA A 180 -0.86 23.06 5.31
C ALA A 180 0.07 22.09 4.56
N LEU A 181 -0.39 21.55 3.43
CA LEU A 181 0.44 20.72 2.55
C LEU A 181 1.65 21.49 2.03
N ASP A 182 1.50 22.72 1.57
CA ASP A 182 2.60 23.52 1.02
C ASP A 182 3.68 23.80 2.07
N ARG A 183 3.29 24.09 3.32
CA ARG A 183 4.26 24.25 4.43
C ARG A 183 5.00 22.94 4.75
N ILE A 184 4.29 21.82 4.75
CA ILE A 184 4.90 20.49 4.96
C ILE A 184 5.85 20.17 3.80
N ALA A 185 5.42 20.38 2.56
CA ALA A 185 6.21 20.14 1.36
C ALA A 185 7.47 21.01 1.36
N GLN A 186 7.35 22.31 1.64
CA GLN A 186 8.50 23.21 1.78
C GLN A 186 9.50 22.71 2.82
N THR A 187 9.02 22.34 4.00
CA THR A 187 9.89 21.84 5.09
C THR A 187 10.64 20.57 4.68
N LEU A 188 9.93 19.58 4.14
CA LEU A 188 10.50 18.28 3.76
C LEU A 188 11.45 18.41 2.57
N LEU A 189 11.06 19.13 1.53
CA LEU A 189 11.85 19.29 0.31
C LEU A 189 13.10 20.15 0.55
N SER A 190 13.01 21.20 1.37
CA SER A 190 14.21 22.00 1.72
C SER A 190 15.21 21.19 2.56
N ALA A 191 14.73 20.33 3.46
CA ALA A 191 15.60 19.43 4.22
C ALA A 191 16.28 18.40 3.29
N ALA A 192 15.51 17.74 2.43
CA ALA A 192 16.02 16.79 1.45
C ALA A 192 17.05 17.42 0.49
N ALA A 193 16.74 18.61 -0.04
CA ALA A 193 17.66 19.35 -0.91
C ALA A 193 19.00 19.64 -0.22
N THR A 194 18.94 20.04 1.06
CA THR A 194 20.15 20.30 1.86
C THR A 194 20.98 19.03 2.07
N GLU A 195 20.32 17.92 2.39
CA GLU A 195 20.98 16.62 2.59
C GLU A 195 21.57 16.08 1.28
N HIS A 196 20.80 16.03 0.19
CA HIS A 196 21.29 15.61 -1.13
C HIS A 196 22.43 16.49 -1.64
N ALA A 197 22.39 17.81 -1.44
CA ALA A 197 23.50 18.69 -1.78
C ALA A 197 24.76 18.39 -0.94
N ALA A 198 24.61 18.03 0.33
CA ALA A 198 25.74 17.60 1.16
C ALA A 198 26.34 16.27 0.67
N LEU A 199 25.50 15.30 0.35
CA LEU A 199 25.92 14.00 -0.21
C LEU A 199 26.57 14.16 -1.58
N SER A 200 26.08 15.06 -2.43
CA SER A 200 26.70 15.44 -3.70
C SER A 200 28.15 15.91 -3.51
N ARG A 201 28.39 16.82 -2.54
CA ARG A 201 29.75 17.29 -2.20
C ARG A 201 30.65 16.16 -1.70
N GLN A 202 30.12 15.22 -0.92
CA GLN A 202 30.88 14.06 -0.44
C GLN A 202 31.30 13.15 -1.61
N LEU A 203 30.39 12.89 -2.57
CA LEU A 203 30.69 12.11 -3.77
C LEU A 203 31.70 12.81 -4.69
N ALA A 204 31.64 14.14 -4.80
CA ALA A 204 32.65 14.91 -5.53
C ALA A 204 34.05 14.75 -4.90
N ALA A 205 34.13 14.82 -3.57
CA ALA A 205 35.38 14.67 -2.84
C ALA A 205 35.97 13.25 -2.94
N SER A 206 35.13 12.22 -3.12
CA SER A 206 35.57 10.84 -3.34
C SER A 206 35.85 10.50 -4.83
N GLY A 207 35.71 11.48 -5.74
CA GLY A 207 35.97 11.31 -7.16
C GLY A 207 34.81 10.74 -7.98
N ASN A 208 33.63 10.52 -7.38
CA ASN A 208 32.43 10.09 -8.08
C ASN A 208 31.68 11.28 -8.69
N ALA A 209 32.20 11.80 -9.79
CA ALA A 209 31.63 12.97 -10.49
C ALA A 209 30.20 12.72 -11.01
N ALA A 210 29.91 11.51 -11.49
CA ALA A 210 28.59 11.15 -12.02
C ALA A 210 27.53 11.14 -10.91
N GLY A 211 27.81 10.48 -9.78
CA GLY A 211 26.91 10.47 -8.62
C GLY A 211 26.74 11.85 -7.99
N SER A 212 27.82 12.64 -7.93
CA SER A 212 27.77 14.05 -7.50
C SER A 212 26.83 14.88 -8.39
N ALA A 213 26.93 14.75 -9.71
CA ALA A 213 26.09 15.49 -10.65
C ALA A 213 24.61 15.09 -10.51
N LEU A 214 24.31 13.80 -10.38
CA LEU A 214 22.94 13.32 -10.18
C LEU A 214 22.32 13.88 -8.89
N LEU A 215 23.02 13.74 -7.76
CA LEU A 215 22.52 14.26 -6.47
C LEU A 215 22.39 15.78 -6.47
N GLY A 216 23.30 16.49 -7.14
CA GLY A 216 23.21 17.93 -7.32
C GLY A 216 21.96 18.34 -8.11
N GLN A 217 21.61 17.60 -9.16
CA GLN A 217 20.41 17.85 -9.94
C GLN A 217 19.13 17.57 -9.12
N ILE A 218 19.09 16.47 -8.39
CA ILE A 218 17.95 16.13 -7.51
C ILE A 218 17.75 17.23 -6.45
N ALA A 219 18.82 17.67 -5.80
CA ALA A 219 18.74 18.74 -4.79
C ALA A 219 18.18 20.05 -5.36
N LEU A 220 18.56 20.43 -6.58
CA LEU A 220 18.03 21.62 -7.26
C LEU A 220 16.54 21.48 -7.61
N GLU A 221 16.11 20.30 -8.03
CA GLU A 221 14.70 20.01 -8.31
C GLU A 221 13.86 20.09 -7.02
N GLU A 222 14.34 19.52 -5.91
CA GLU A 222 13.71 19.60 -4.59
C GLU A 222 13.62 21.04 -4.07
N GLU A 223 14.70 21.82 -4.20
CA GLU A 223 14.71 23.25 -3.81
C GLU A 223 13.73 24.08 -4.64
N SER A 224 13.66 23.83 -5.95
CA SER A 224 12.70 24.49 -6.84
C SER A 224 11.24 24.20 -6.42
N LEU A 225 10.95 22.93 -6.10
CA LEU A 225 9.63 22.52 -5.64
C LEU A 225 9.28 23.10 -4.27
N ALA A 226 10.25 23.17 -3.35
CA ALA A 226 10.05 23.79 -2.03
C ALA A 226 9.67 25.28 -2.14
N ASN A 227 10.20 25.97 -3.16
CA ASN A 227 9.99 27.40 -3.38
C ASN A 227 8.76 27.74 -4.24
N SER A 228 8.09 26.73 -4.82
CA SER A 228 6.92 26.93 -5.70
C SER A 228 5.65 27.43 -4.98
N GLY A 229 5.69 27.65 -3.65
CA GLY A 229 4.52 27.91 -2.79
C GLY A 229 4.43 29.25 -2.02
N GLN A 230 5.22 30.31 -2.32
CA GLN A 230 5.29 31.67 -1.67
C GLN A 230 6.55 31.93 -0.78
N PRO A 231 6.90 33.22 -0.44
CA PRO A 231 8.29 33.65 -0.31
C PRO A 231 9.00 33.11 0.92
N THR A 232 10.29 32.90 0.72
CA THR A 232 11.29 32.34 1.62
C THR A 232 11.29 33.00 3.00
N ILE A 233 10.89 32.24 4.02
CA ILE A 233 11.37 32.45 5.38
C ILE A 233 12.67 31.66 5.50
N PRO A 234 13.78 32.23 5.99
CA PRO A 234 15.02 31.48 6.16
C PRO A 234 14.79 30.30 7.09
N ALA A 235 14.93 29.08 6.57
CA ALA A 235 14.87 27.88 7.38
C ALA A 235 16.08 27.84 8.31
N THR A 236 15.85 27.72 9.62
CA THR A 236 16.87 27.32 10.57
C THR A 236 17.28 25.88 10.28
N THR A 237 18.54 25.69 9.92
CA THR A 237 19.16 24.40 9.63
C THR A 237 19.02 23.47 10.85
N PRO A 238 18.31 22.33 10.74
CA PRO A 238 18.37 21.29 11.76
C PRO A 238 19.80 20.73 11.83
N PRO A 239 20.27 20.31 13.01
CA PRO A 239 21.59 19.69 13.13
C PRO A 239 21.66 18.44 12.26
N ALA A 240 22.73 18.33 11.46
CA ALA A 240 23.01 17.15 10.66
C ALA A 240 23.05 15.92 11.58
N ALA A 241 22.19 14.93 11.30
CA ALA A 241 22.29 13.63 11.93
C ALA A 241 23.59 12.98 11.45
N ALA A 242 24.62 13.03 12.30
CA ALA A 242 25.89 12.38 12.08
C ALA A 242 25.73 10.86 12.25
N GLY A 243 25.42 10.18 11.15
CA GLY A 243 25.53 8.73 11.01
C GLY A 243 26.41 8.43 9.81
N ALA A 244 27.46 7.63 10.00
CA ALA A 244 28.41 7.20 8.96
C ALA A 244 27.76 6.19 8.01
N MET A 245 26.79 6.62 7.22
CA MET A 245 26.21 5.83 6.15
C MET A 245 26.85 6.23 4.82
N GLU A 246 27.09 5.25 3.95
CA GLU A 246 27.58 5.50 2.59
C GLU A 246 26.66 6.51 1.88
N PRO A 247 27.20 7.49 1.12
CA PRO A 247 26.40 8.59 0.59
C PRO A 247 25.23 8.16 -0.30
N TRP A 248 25.38 7.02 -0.97
CA TRP A 248 24.38 6.53 -1.93
C TRP A 248 23.15 5.89 -1.27
N PRO A 249 23.29 4.91 -0.34
CA PRO A 249 22.17 4.46 0.49
C PRO A 249 21.46 5.59 1.24
N ALA A 250 22.21 6.61 1.69
CA ALA A 250 21.62 7.77 2.37
C ALA A 250 20.69 8.57 1.43
N ALA A 251 21.11 8.80 0.18
CA ALA A 251 20.28 9.48 -0.82
C ALA A 251 19.00 8.70 -1.16
N ILE A 252 19.11 7.38 -1.34
CA ILE A 252 17.94 6.51 -1.57
C ILE A 252 16.95 6.64 -0.41
N ALA A 253 17.44 6.56 0.82
CA ALA A 253 16.59 6.66 2.00
C ALA A 253 15.88 8.03 2.13
N ILE A 254 16.50 9.13 1.68
CA ILE A 254 15.85 10.46 1.65
C ILE A 254 14.68 10.46 0.66
N ALA A 255 14.91 10.00 -0.58
CA ALA A 255 13.87 9.95 -1.61
C ALA A 255 12.71 9.01 -1.22
N GLU A 256 13.02 7.87 -0.59
CA GLU A 256 12.00 6.96 -0.04
C GLU A 256 11.15 7.64 1.03
N ARG A 257 11.77 8.33 2.01
CA ARG A 257 11.03 9.06 3.05
C ARG A 257 10.11 10.12 2.47
N LEU A 258 10.55 10.87 1.46
CA LEU A 258 9.71 11.85 0.77
C LEU A 258 8.51 11.19 0.08
N ALA A 259 8.77 10.16 -0.74
CA ALA A 259 7.72 9.45 -1.45
C ALA A 259 6.68 8.88 -0.49
N GLU A 260 7.11 8.29 0.62
CA GLU A 260 6.23 7.74 1.64
C GLU A 260 5.43 8.83 2.34
N ARG A 261 6.07 9.94 2.72
CA ARG A 261 5.37 11.00 3.44
C ARG A 261 4.26 11.62 2.61
N PHE A 262 4.49 11.84 1.32
CA PHE A 262 3.45 12.33 0.41
C PHE A 262 2.39 11.27 0.09
N ALA A 263 2.75 9.99 0.02
CA ALA A 263 1.79 8.89 -0.11
C ALA A 263 0.83 8.81 1.09
N ASP A 264 1.34 8.97 2.31
CA ASP A 264 0.52 8.95 3.53
C ASP A 264 -0.42 10.15 3.60
N ILE A 265 0.02 11.31 3.12
CA ILE A 265 -0.85 12.50 3.01
C ILE A 265 -1.94 12.26 1.97
N ALA A 266 -1.58 11.79 0.77
CA ALA A 266 -2.54 11.47 -0.28
C ALA A 266 -3.60 10.46 0.20
N ALA A 267 -3.18 9.42 0.91
CA ALA A 267 -4.07 8.37 1.41
C ALA A 267 -5.08 8.85 2.48
N THR A 268 -4.84 10.00 3.12
CA THR A 268 -5.72 10.56 4.15
C THR A 268 -6.40 11.86 3.71
N ALA A 269 -6.14 12.31 2.48
CA ALA A 269 -6.68 13.54 1.93
C ALA A 269 -8.18 13.41 1.66
N THR A 270 -8.95 14.32 2.23
CA THR A 270 -10.39 14.48 1.93
C THR A 270 -10.66 15.61 0.94
N ASP A 271 -9.66 16.46 0.70
CA ASP A 271 -9.69 17.58 -0.24
C ASP A 271 -8.97 17.17 -1.54
N GLU A 272 -9.63 17.41 -2.68
CA GLU A 272 -9.12 17.01 -3.99
C GLU A 272 -7.83 17.73 -4.39
N ALA A 273 -7.67 19.00 -4.01
CA ALA A 273 -6.46 19.76 -4.28
C ALA A 273 -5.28 19.26 -3.44
N VAL A 274 -5.53 18.90 -2.17
CA VAL A 274 -4.54 18.24 -1.30
C VAL A 274 -4.13 16.89 -1.88
N LEU A 275 -5.10 16.05 -2.30
CA LEU A 275 -4.83 14.75 -2.92
C LEU A 275 -3.96 14.91 -4.18
N GLY A 276 -4.40 15.74 -5.13
CA GLY A 276 -3.70 15.93 -6.40
C GLY A 276 -2.28 16.47 -6.21
N ARG A 277 -2.09 17.43 -5.30
CA ARG A 277 -0.75 17.98 -5.02
C ARG A 277 0.14 16.95 -4.30
N ALA A 278 -0.38 16.21 -3.34
CA ALA A 278 0.39 15.16 -2.65
C ALA A 278 0.82 14.05 -3.62
N LEU A 279 -0.05 13.61 -4.52
CA LEU A 279 0.28 12.62 -5.56
C LEU A 279 1.36 13.14 -6.53
N SER A 280 1.29 14.39 -6.96
CA SER A 280 2.32 15.00 -7.82
C SER A 280 3.69 15.08 -7.15
N LEU A 281 3.71 15.42 -5.86
CA LEU A 281 4.95 15.44 -5.06
C LEU A 281 5.50 14.03 -4.84
N GLN A 282 4.63 13.06 -4.57
CA GLN A 282 5.00 11.65 -4.46
C GLN A 282 5.59 11.12 -5.76
N GLU A 283 4.97 11.40 -6.91
CA GLU A 283 5.46 11.00 -8.23
C GLU A 283 6.88 11.53 -8.47
N THR A 284 7.13 12.79 -8.13
CA THR A 284 8.45 13.40 -8.27
C THR A 284 9.50 12.69 -7.41
N ALA A 285 9.18 12.40 -6.14
CA ALA A 285 10.07 11.65 -5.26
C ALA A 285 10.34 10.21 -5.77
N ILE A 286 9.35 9.55 -6.37
CA ILE A 286 9.51 8.23 -7.01
C ILE A 286 10.43 8.32 -8.24
N LEU A 287 10.34 9.39 -9.03
CA LEU A 287 11.26 9.62 -10.16
C LEU A 287 12.70 9.80 -9.67
N HIS A 288 12.91 10.54 -8.58
CA HIS A 288 14.23 10.66 -7.93
C HIS A 288 14.76 9.30 -7.49
N LEU A 289 13.94 8.53 -6.76
CA LEU A 289 14.28 7.17 -6.31
C LEU A 289 14.63 6.25 -7.49
N THR A 290 13.88 6.34 -8.59
CA THR A 290 14.15 5.56 -9.81
C THR A 290 15.50 5.92 -10.40
N ARG A 291 15.83 7.21 -10.50
CA ARG A 291 17.14 7.67 -11.01
C ARG A 291 18.29 7.20 -10.11
N LEU A 292 18.10 7.24 -8.79
CA LEU A 292 19.10 6.78 -7.81
C LEU A 292 19.33 5.27 -7.86
N THR A 293 18.27 4.49 -8.03
CA THR A 293 18.37 3.02 -8.07
C THR A 293 18.90 2.50 -9.41
N THR A 294 18.57 3.17 -10.52
CA THR A 294 19.06 2.83 -11.86
C THR A 294 20.51 3.24 -12.12
N HIS A 295 20.99 4.33 -11.52
CA HIS A 295 22.40 4.74 -11.63
C HIS A 295 23.36 3.80 -10.83
N GLN A 296 22.83 2.92 -9.97
CA GLN A 296 23.63 1.92 -9.27
C GLN A 296 23.90 0.65 -10.11
N ALA A 297 23.16 0.46 -11.22
CA ALA A 297 23.31 -0.66 -12.16
C ALA A 297 24.25 -0.30 -13.32
#